data_AF-A0A7H0H326-F1
#
_entry.id   AF-A0A7H0H326-F1
#
_cell.length_a   1.000
_cell.length_b   1.000
_cell.length_c   1.000
_cell.angle_alpha   90.00
_cell.angle_beta   90.00
_cell.angle_gamma   90.00
#
_symmetry.space_group_name_H-M   'P 1'
#
loop_
_entity.id
_entity.type
_entity.pdbx_description
1 polymer ?
#
loop_
_entity_poly.entity_id
_entity_poly.type
_entity_poly.pdbx_seq_one_letter_code
_entity_poly.pdbx_strand_id
1 'polypeptide(L)'
;MREKINDPSISPAERLAALQEYLQGSPSFPAFVTESNNHVHTIYSFSPYTPAAAALRAREAGLMVVGSVDHDSAAGAGEMAAAATALGMGAVTGFECRVYVHSAEEVASGDAPLHDRKLNNPDTEGIAYMTVQGIPAHQRDAVAAYLAPIREARLRRTGEMVERANAILTGLGAEPIDLERDIVGRSQFRSGGTVTERHLLAAMADKLIARFGRGQGLVDGLAELGLNLADKVRAQLSDVDNPHLTFDLLGVMKAEFLEKIYVVPARTQDGGECPSMAEVIAFAKSVGAIPCYAYLGDVTASPTGDKKAEKFEDDFLEELFSELRRLGMPAITYMPPRNTAEQMARIAALAAEYGLLEVSGVDINTPRQQFNCAELQRPELAHLNDATWAMVAHELVSDVDLSLGLFAPEGPLAGLPLTERVGRYGALGKAVVDGELTVDQAVTELRKG
;
A
#
# COMPACT_ATOMS: atom_id res chain seq x y z
N MET A 1 6.45 3.90 26.08
CA MET A 1 6.28 2.65 25.31
C MET A 1 5.76 2.90 23.91
N ARG A 2 4.60 3.53 23.73
CA ARG A 2 4.04 3.83 22.38
C ARG A 2 5.01 4.59 21.47
N GLU A 3 5.75 5.56 22.00
CA GLU A 3 6.80 6.28 21.26
C GLU A 3 7.88 5.31 20.75
N LYS A 4 8.40 4.42 21.60
CA LYS A 4 9.38 3.39 21.20
C LYS A 4 8.81 2.41 20.17
N ILE A 5 7.55 1.99 20.32
CA ILE A 5 6.88 1.11 19.34
C ILE A 5 6.85 1.78 17.96
N ASN A 6 6.67 3.11 17.92
CA ASN A 6 6.63 3.88 16.68
C ASN A 6 7.95 4.59 16.33
N ASP A 7 9.07 4.22 16.95
CA ASP A 7 10.36 4.88 16.71
C ASP A 7 11.05 4.28 15.46
N PRO A 8 11.20 5.06 14.37
CA PRO A 8 11.85 4.58 13.16
C PRO A 8 13.37 4.45 13.29
N SER A 9 13.98 5.01 14.34
CA SER A 9 15.44 5.03 14.52
C SER A 9 16.01 3.75 15.16
N ILE A 10 15.15 2.94 15.79
CA ILE A 10 15.53 1.68 16.44
C ILE A 10 15.24 0.48 15.54
N SER A 11 15.74 -0.70 15.90
CA SER A 11 15.53 -1.92 15.12
C SER A 11 14.09 -2.47 15.22
N PRO A 12 13.63 -3.27 14.24
CA PRO A 12 12.37 -4.01 14.34
C PRO A 12 12.26 -4.85 15.62
N ALA A 13 13.36 -5.49 16.04
CA ALA A 13 13.39 -6.30 17.25
C ALA A 13 13.14 -5.46 18.53
N GLU A 14 13.71 -4.25 18.60
CA GLU A 14 13.47 -3.34 19.73
C GLU A 14 12.03 -2.81 19.75
N ARG A 15 11.43 -2.53 18.58
CA ARG A 15 10.01 -2.14 18.49
C ARG A 15 9.08 -3.27 18.94
N LEU A 16 9.34 -4.50 18.50
CA LEU A 16 8.60 -5.68 18.92
C LEU A 16 8.76 -5.95 20.42
N ALA A 17 9.97 -5.78 20.97
CA ALA A 17 10.20 -5.88 22.41
C ALA A 17 9.40 -4.82 23.20
N ALA A 18 9.38 -3.57 22.71
CA ALA A 18 8.57 -2.50 23.29
C ALA A 18 7.06 -2.78 23.20
N LEU A 19 6.59 -3.43 22.13
CA LEU A 19 5.21 -3.88 21.99
C LEU A 19 4.89 -4.97 23.02
N GLN A 20 5.77 -5.96 23.19
CA GLN A 20 5.59 -7.02 24.19
C GLN A 20 5.56 -6.46 25.61
N GLU A 21 6.46 -5.54 25.95
CA GLU A 21 6.45 -4.84 27.25
C GLU A 21 5.16 -4.04 27.45
N TYR A 22 4.67 -3.37 26.41
CA TYR A 22 3.38 -2.67 26.45
C TYR A 22 2.21 -3.64 26.75
N LEU A 23 2.21 -4.82 26.14
CA LEU A 23 1.17 -5.85 26.34
C LEU A 23 1.21 -6.48 27.74
N GLN A 24 2.38 -6.61 28.36
CA GLN A 24 2.50 -7.04 29.76
C GLN A 24 1.80 -6.08 30.74
N GLY A 25 1.66 -4.81 30.36
CA GLY A 25 0.86 -3.83 31.07
C GLY A 25 -0.66 -4.09 31.04
N SER A 26 -1.11 -5.17 30.39
CA SER A 26 -2.52 -5.53 30.20
C SER A 26 -3.36 -4.36 29.65
N PRO A 27 -2.98 -3.75 28.52
CA PRO A 27 -3.75 -2.66 27.94
C PRO A 27 -5.15 -3.13 27.58
N SER A 28 -6.14 -2.28 27.81
CA SER A 28 -7.51 -2.55 27.37
C SER A 28 -7.65 -2.23 25.88
N PHE A 29 -8.22 -3.18 25.14
CA PHE A 29 -8.55 -3.01 23.74
C PHE A 29 -10.05 -3.28 23.52
N PRO A 30 -10.67 -2.68 22.49
CA PRO A 30 -12.03 -3.06 22.11
C PRO A 30 -12.11 -4.53 21.70
N ALA A 31 -13.33 -5.09 21.70
CA ALA A 31 -13.58 -6.36 21.05
C ALA A 31 -13.25 -6.26 19.56
N PHE A 32 -12.92 -7.39 18.95
CA PHE A 32 -12.77 -7.45 17.50
C PHE A 32 -14.10 -7.17 16.82
N VAL A 33 -14.05 -6.41 15.73
CA VAL A 33 -15.15 -6.18 14.80
C VAL A 33 -14.83 -6.85 13.47
N THR A 34 -15.85 -7.16 12.68
CA THR A 34 -15.70 -7.80 11.36
C THR A 34 -15.15 -6.81 10.33
N GLU A 35 -13.93 -6.36 10.54
CA GLU A 35 -13.19 -5.46 9.67
C GLU A 35 -11.74 -5.95 9.53
N SER A 36 -11.21 -5.75 8.33
CA SER A 36 -9.83 -6.03 7.98
C SER A 36 -9.22 -4.87 7.20
N ASN A 37 -7.90 -4.73 7.24
CA ASN A 37 -7.20 -3.76 6.42
C ASN A 37 -5.85 -4.30 5.98
N ASN A 38 -5.79 -4.83 4.75
CA ASN A 38 -4.58 -5.44 4.21
C ASN A 38 -3.68 -4.42 3.51
N HIS A 39 -4.13 -3.16 3.37
CA HIS A 39 -3.41 -2.11 2.66
C HIS A 39 -2.97 -0.98 3.61
N VAL A 40 -1.86 -1.20 4.31
CA VAL A 40 -1.20 -0.17 5.14
C VAL A 40 0.23 0.05 4.65
N HIS A 41 0.60 1.32 4.45
CA HIS A 41 1.99 1.71 4.26
C HIS A 41 2.65 1.98 5.60
N THR A 42 3.94 1.71 5.69
CA THR A 42 4.77 1.90 6.87
C THR A 42 5.95 2.84 6.55
N ILE A 43 6.83 3.04 7.54
CA ILE A 43 8.09 3.79 7.36
C ILE A 43 9.01 3.22 6.27
N TYR A 44 8.75 2.01 5.77
CA TYR A 44 9.53 1.40 4.68
C TYR A 44 9.13 1.90 3.29
N SER A 45 8.11 2.77 3.16
CA SER A 45 7.83 3.46 1.90
C SER A 45 7.37 4.91 2.03
N PHE A 46 6.44 5.21 2.94
CA PHE A 46 6.13 6.54 3.48
C PHE A 46 4.89 6.45 4.39
N SER A 47 5.06 6.58 5.69
CA SER A 47 3.97 6.57 6.67
C SER A 47 4.46 7.11 8.00
N PRO A 48 3.58 7.67 8.86
CA PRO A 48 3.96 7.99 10.23
C PRO A 48 4.10 6.74 11.12
N TYR A 49 3.81 5.53 10.61
CA TYR A 49 3.72 4.31 11.39
C TYR A 49 4.84 3.31 11.05
N THR A 50 5.54 2.83 12.07
CA THR A 50 6.30 1.57 11.99
C THR A 50 5.33 0.40 11.80
N PRO A 51 5.76 -0.77 11.29
CA PRO A 51 4.89 -1.94 11.21
C PRO A 51 4.27 -2.32 12.56
N ALA A 52 5.05 -2.33 13.65
CA ALA A 52 4.52 -2.64 14.98
C ALA A 52 3.50 -1.60 15.47
N ALA A 53 3.73 -0.31 15.18
CA ALA A 53 2.77 0.73 15.52
C ALA A 53 1.49 0.62 14.68
N ALA A 54 1.60 0.36 13.38
CA ALA A 54 0.45 0.14 12.51
C ALA A 54 -0.42 -1.03 13.00
N ALA A 55 0.19 -2.16 13.38
CA ALA A 55 -0.53 -3.28 13.98
C ALA A 55 -1.20 -2.89 15.30
N LEU A 56 -0.51 -2.14 16.17
CA LEU A 56 -1.13 -1.64 17.42
C LEU A 56 -2.34 -0.74 17.13
N ARG A 57 -2.24 0.16 16.15
CA ARG A 57 -3.35 1.04 15.73
C ARG A 57 -4.53 0.26 15.16
N ALA A 58 -4.27 -0.79 14.38
CA ALA A 58 -5.30 -1.72 13.90
C ALA A 58 -6.00 -2.43 15.08
N ARG A 59 -5.23 -2.93 16.07
CA ARG A 59 -5.80 -3.57 17.26
C ARG A 59 -6.65 -2.61 18.09
N GLU A 60 -6.20 -1.35 18.23
CA GLU A 60 -6.93 -0.27 18.91
C GLU A 60 -8.23 0.11 18.19
N ALA A 61 -8.29 -0.09 16.88
CA ALA A 61 -9.50 0.08 16.08
C ALA A 61 -10.42 -1.15 16.09
N GLY A 62 -9.97 -2.28 16.66
CA GLY A 62 -10.74 -3.53 16.73
C GLY A 62 -10.65 -4.40 15.48
N LEU A 63 -9.69 -4.16 14.57
CA LEU A 63 -9.53 -4.96 13.36
C LEU A 63 -9.12 -6.40 13.67
N MET A 64 -9.60 -7.37 12.88
CA MET A 64 -9.20 -8.77 12.99
C MET A 64 -7.91 -9.10 12.22
N VAL A 65 -7.68 -8.38 11.11
CA VAL A 65 -6.54 -8.61 10.22
C VAL A 65 -5.94 -7.26 9.80
N VAL A 66 -4.61 -7.19 9.78
CA VAL A 66 -3.84 -6.04 9.32
C VAL A 66 -2.74 -6.48 8.37
N GLY A 67 -2.47 -5.68 7.33
CA GLY A 67 -1.43 -5.99 6.36
C GLY A 67 -0.50 -4.83 6.06
N SER A 68 0.72 -5.14 5.61
CA SER A 68 1.69 -4.15 5.14
C SER A 68 1.95 -4.33 3.64
N VAL A 69 1.84 -3.25 2.86
CA VAL A 69 2.07 -3.23 1.40
C VAL A 69 2.84 -1.97 1.02
N ASP A 70 4.08 -1.89 1.51
CA ASP A 70 4.94 -0.76 1.22
C ASP A 70 5.28 -0.67 -0.28
N HIS A 71 5.45 0.57 -0.79
CA HIS A 71 5.89 0.74 -2.17
C HIS A 71 7.27 0.11 -2.40
N ASP A 72 7.38 -0.75 -3.41
CA ASP A 72 8.58 -1.47 -3.83
C ASP A 72 9.41 -2.04 -2.66
N SER A 73 8.76 -2.44 -1.56
CA SER A 73 9.43 -2.98 -0.38
C SER A 73 8.54 -3.96 0.37
N ALA A 74 9.13 -5.09 0.80
CA ALA A 74 8.53 -6.02 1.74
C ALA A 74 9.28 -6.03 3.10
N ALA A 75 10.15 -5.05 3.35
CA ALA A 75 11.01 -5.01 4.54
C ALA A 75 10.22 -4.91 5.86
N GLY A 76 9.02 -4.34 5.82
CA GLY A 76 8.12 -4.28 6.98
C GLY A 76 7.37 -5.58 7.30
N ALA A 77 7.36 -6.56 6.39
CA ALA A 77 6.50 -7.74 6.46
C ALA A 77 6.74 -8.59 7.72
N GLY A 78 8.00 -8.87 8.05
CA GLY A 78 8.34 -9.69 9.22
C GLY A 78 7.91 -9.04 10.54
N GLU A 79 8.10 -7.72 10.66
CA GLU A 79 7.68 -6.96 11.84
C GLU A 79 6.15 -6.88 11.94
N MET A 80 5.46 -6.64 10.82
CA MET A 80 3.99 -6.60 10.76
C MET A 80 3.39 -7.93 11.23
N ALA A 81 3.84 -9.04 10.65
CA ALA A 81 3.34 -10.38 10.99
C ALA A 81 3.55 -10.70 12.48
N ALA A 82 4.76 -10.47 13.00
CA ALA A 82 5.06 -10.72 14.41
C ALA A 82 4.24 -9.84 15.37
N ALA A 83 4.04 -8.57 15.02
CA ALA A 83 3.22 -7.65 15.81
C ALA A 83 1.74 -8.04 15.79
N ALA A 84 1.19 -8.40 14.63
CA ALA A 84 -0.18 -8.87 14.49
C ALA A 84 -0.43 -10.14 15.33
N THR A 85 0.47 -11.12 15.26
CA THR A 85 0.38 -12.33 16.11
C THR A 85 0.39 -11.99 17.60
N ALA A 86 1.28 -11.10 18.04
CA ALA A 86 1.32 -10.65 19.43
C ALA A 86 0.02 -9.97 19.91
N LEU A 87 -0.73 -9.37 18.98
CA LEU A 87 -1.97 -8.67 19.22
C LEU A 87 -3.22 -9.54 19.00
N GLY A 88 -3.05 -10.82 18.63
CA GLY A 88 -4.15 -11.74 18.34
C GLY A 88 -4.89 -11.43 17.04
N MET A 89 -4.19 -10.90 16.03
CA MET A 89 -4.73 -10.58 14.71
C MET A 89 -4.10 -11.46 13.64
N GLY A 90 -4.81 -11.66 12.53
CA GLY A 90 -4.22 -12.17 11.30
C GLY A 90 -3.34 -11.11 10.61
N ALA A 91 -2.44 -11.58 9.74
CA ALA A 91 -1.62 -10.70 8.91
C ALA A 91 -1.62 -11.14 7.45
N VAL A 92 -1.61 -10.16 6.55
CA VAL A 92 -1.38 -10.35 5.11
C VAL A 92 -0.30 -9.37 4.68
N THR A 93 0.86 -9.86 4.28
CA THR A 93 2.01 -9.02 3.97
C THR A 93 2.35 -9.04 2.49
N GLY A 94 2.85 -7.91 1.99
CA GLY A 94 3.01 -7.69 0.58
C GLY A 94 3.89 -6.49 0.26
N PHE A 95 3.86 -6.10 -1.01
CA PHE A 95 4.38 -4.83 -1.49
C PHE A 95 3.43 -4.27 -2.55
N GLU A 96 3.50 -2.97 -2.78
CA GLU A 96 2.84 -2.29 -3.90
C GLU A 96 3.91 -1.82 -4.87
N CYS A 97 3.76 -2.05 -6.17
CA CYS A 97 4.72 -1.59 -7.15
C CYS A 97 4.04 -0.85 -8.29
N ARG A 98 4.81 0.02 -8.92
CA ARG A 98 4.41 0.72 -10.14
C ARG A 98 4.82 -0.13 -11.33
N VAL A 99 3.91 -0.33 -12.27
CA VAL A 99 4.14 -1.14 -13.48
C VAL A 99 3.66 -0.41 -14.72
N TYR A 100 4.37 -0.58 -15.84
CA TYR A 100 3.75 -0.39 -17.14
C TYR A 100 2.80 -1.56 -17.39
N VAL A 101 1.55 -1.30 -17.76
CA VAL A 101 0.57 -2.38 -18.00
C VAL A 101 1.07 -3.31 -19.11
N HIS A 102 1.64 -2.72 -20.16
CA HIS A 102 2.15 -3.43 -21.33
C HIS A 102 3.66 -3.32 -21.45
N SER A 103 4.31 -4.37 -21.94
CA SER A 103 5.73 -4.35 -22.32
C SER A 103 6.00 -3.35 -23.46
N ALA A 104 7.26 -2.99 -23.69
CA ALA A 104 7.61 -2.14 -24.82
C ALA A 104 7.36 -2.83 -26.17
N GLU A 105 7.48 -4.15 -26.23
CA GLU A 105 7.20 -4.95 -27.42
C GLU A 105 5.72 -4.91 -27.77
N GLU A 106 4.82 -5.11 -26.80
CA GLU A 106 3.37 -5.01 -27.00
C GLU A 106 2.94 -3.61 -27.46
N VAL A 107 3.54 -2.56 -26.90
CA VAL A 107 3.30 -1.19 -27.37
C VAL A 107 3.76 -1.01 -28.82
N ALA A 108 4.93 -1.52 -29.18
CA ALA A 108 5.46 -1.41 -30.53
C ALA A 108 4.67 -2.24 -31.56
N SER A 109 4.09 -3.38 -31.15
CA SER A 109 3.26 -4.23 -32.01
C SER A 109 1.80 -3.74 -32.13
N GLY A 110 1.38 -2.83 -31.26
CA GLY A 110 -0.01 -2.35 -31.18
C GLY A 110 -0.93 -3.23 -30.33
N ASP A 111 -0.39 -4.22 -29.62
CA ASP A 111 -1.11 -5.15 -28.74
C ASP A 111 -1.21 -4.63 -27.30
N ALA A 112 -1.38 -3.31 -27.15
CA ALA A 112 -1.33 -2.63 -25.86
C ALA A 112 -2.56 -1.72 -25.66
N PRO A 113 -3.79 -2.26 -25.52
CA PRO A 113 -5.03 -1.48 -25.53
C PRO A 113 -5.14 -0.43 -24.41
N LEU A 114 -4.36 -0.57 -23.33
CA LEU A 114 -4.39 0.31 -22.16
C LEU A 114 -3.17 1.25 -22.06
N HIS A 115 -2.25 1.26 -23.03
CA HIS A 115 -0.99 2.02 -22.89
C HIS A 115 -1.16 3.55 -22.91
N ASP A 116 -2.24 4.05 -23.53
CA ASP A 116 -2.60 5.48 -23.56
C ASP A 116 -3.77 5.80 -22.61
N ARG A 117 -4.08 4.89 -21.66
CA ARG A 117 -5.15 5.09 -20.68
C ARG A 117 -4.60 5.61 -19.37
N LYS A 118 -5.31 6.56 -18.78
CA LYS A 118 -5.12 6.94 -17.38
C LYS A 118 -5.78 5.90 -16.48
N LEU A 119 -4.95 5.21 -15.69
CA LEU A 119 -5.34 4.15 -14.75
C LEU A 119 -5.23 4.68 -13.31
N ASN A 120 -5.17 3.82 -12.30
CA ASN A 120 -4.94 4.20 -10.90
C ASN A 120 -3.65 5.02 -10.61
N ASN A 121 -2.76 5.19 -11.60
CA ASN A 121 -1.68 6.17 -11.53
C ASN A 121 -2.15 7.51 -12.12
N PRO A 122 -2.31 8.56 -11.31
CA PRO A 122 -2.81 9.84 -11.80
C PRO A 122 -1.81 10.62 -12.67
N ASP A 123 -0.52 10.28 -12.57
CA ASP A 123 0.59 11.09 -13.08
C ASP A 123 1.10 10.61 -14.45
N THR A 124 0.81 9.38 -14.88
CA THR A 124 1.33 8.82 -16.14
C THR A 124 0.39 7.78 -16.74
N GLU A 125 0.00 7.98 -17.99
CA GLU A 125 -0.81 7.01 -18.78
C GLU A 125 -0.04 5.70 -19.02
N GLY A 126 -0.78 4.60 -19.13
CA GLY A 126 -0.22 3.25 -19.34
C GLY A 126 0.53 2.65 -18.16
N ILE A 127 0.62 3.40 -17.05
CA ILE A 127 1.20 2.93 -15.79
C ILE A 127 0.08 2.67 -14.80
N ALA A 128 0.20 1.56 -14.05
CA ALA A 128 -0.65 1.25 -12.92
C ALA A 128 0.17 1.01 -11.65
N TYR A 129 -0.46 1.16 -10.50
CA TYR A 129 -0.06 0.51 -9.27
C TYR A 129 -0.70 -0.87 -9.19
N MET A 130 0.05 -1.86 -8.73
CA MET A 130 -0.48 -3.17 -8.39
C MET A 130 0.14 -3.64 -7.09
N THR A 131 -0.60 -4.44 -6.34
CA THR A 131 -0.08 -5.06 -5.11
C THR A 131 0.34 -6.50 -5.38
N VAL A 132 1.26 -7.01 -4.58
CA VAL A 132 1.61 -8.42 -4.49
C VAL A 132 1.53 -8.77 -3.01
N GLN A 133 0.56 -9.59 -2.63
CA GLN A 133 0.19 -9.83 -1.24
C GLN A 133 0.24 -11.32 -0.90
N GLY A 134 0.26 -11.64 0.40
CA GLY A 134 0.31 -13.01 0.89
C GLY A 134 1.68 -13.66 0.73
N ILE A 135 2.77 -12.89 0.91
CA ILE A 135 4.14 -13.37 0.66
C ILE A 135 4.54 -14.40 1.72
N PRO A 136 4.83 -15.67 1.34
CA PRO A 136 5.32 -16.67 2.28
C PRO A 136 6.59 -16.19 2.99
N ALA A 137 6.69 -16.42 4.30
CA ALA A 137 7.77 -15.84 5.10
C ALA A 137 9.17 -16.22 4.59
N HIS A 138 9.38 -17.46 4.17
CA HIS A 138 10.65 -17.94 3.60
C HIS A 138 11.01 -17.32 2.24
N GLN A 139 10.07 -16.66 1.56
CA GLN A 139 10.30 -16.02 0.26
C GLN A 139 10.59 -14.52 0.34
N ARG A 140 10.53 -13.93 1.54
CA ARG A 140 10.74 -12.48 1.73
C ARG A 140 12.13 -12.02 1.26
N ASP A 141 13.16 -12.85 1.40
CA ASP A 141 14.51 -12.54 0.90
C ASP A 141 14.57 -12.51 -0.64
N ALA A 142 13.86 -13.43 -1.32
CA ALA A 142 13.77 -13.43 -2.78
C ALA A 142 13.02 -12.19 -3.29
N VAL A 143 11.95 -11.78 -2.60
CA VAL A 143 11.23 -10.53 -2.86
C VAL A 143 12.13 -9.32 -2.66
N ALA A 144 12.88 -9.25 -1.56
CA ALA A 144 13.82 -8.16 -1.31
C ALA A 144 14.89 -8.06 -2.42
N ALA A 145 15.42 -9.20 -2.89
CA ALA A 145 16.39 -9.25 -3.98
C ALA A 145 15.80 -8.76 -5.32
N TYR A 146 14.56 -9.17 -5.65
CA TYR A 146 13.86 -8.70 -6.86
C TYR A 146 13.62 -7.19 -6.84
N LEU A 147 13.22 -6.64 -5.69
CA LEU A 147 12.90 -5.22 -5.55
C LEU A 147 14.14 -4.33 -5.46
N ALA A 148 15.29 -4.83 -4.99
CA ALA A 148 16.51 -4.05 -4.83
C ALA A 148 16.89 -3.16 -6.04
N PRO A 149 17.01 -3.69 -7.29
CA PRO A 149 17.33 -2.86 -8.45
C PRO A 149 16.26 -1.81 -8.78
N ILE A 150 14.97 -2.12 -8.52
CA ILE A 150 13.85 -1.18 -8.69
C ILE A 150 13.99 0.00 -7.71
N ARG A 151 14.27 -0.29 -6.43
CA ARG A 151 14.48 0.74 -5.40
C ARG A 151 15.67 1.65 -5.74
N GLU A 152 16.76 1.07 -6.23
CA GLU A 152 17.94 1.83 -6.67
C GLU A 152 17.63 2.76 -7.85
N ALA A 153 16.88 2.28 -8.84
CA ALA A 153 16.42 3.10 -9.95
C ALA A 153 15.49 4.23 -9.49
N ARG A 154 14.61 3.94 -8.53
CA ARG A 154 13.72 4.94 -7.93
C ARG A 154 14.47 6.02 -7.17
N LEU A 155 15.56 5.66 -6.48
CA LEU A 155 16.44 6.64 -5.84
C LEU A 155 17.14 7.55 -6.86
N ARG A 156 17.66 6.99 -7.97
CA ARG A 156 18.26 7.80 -9.04
C ARG A 156 17.26 8.80 -9.61
N ARG A 157 16.06 8.35 -9.98
CA ARG A 157 14.98 9.22 -10.46
C ARG A 157 14.59 10.28 -9.43
N THR A 158 14.48 9.91 -8.16
CA THR A 158 14.21 10.86 -7.08
C THR A 158 15.29 11.92 -6.96
N GLY A 159 16.56 11.58 -7.20
CA GLY A 159 17.67 12.53 -7.27
C GLY A 159 17.45 13.60 -8.34
N GLU A 160 16.99 13.23 -9.53
CA GLU A 160 16.64 14.21 -10.58
C GLU A 160 15.47 15.12 -10.16
N MET A 161 14.48 14.56 -9.46
CA MET A 161 13.36 15.34 -8.92
C MET A 161 13.80 16.28 -7.80
N VAL A 162 14.79 15.89 -6.98
CA VAL A 162 15.42 16.74 -5.96
C VAL A 162 16.08 17.95 -6.60
N GLU A 163 16.81 17.79 -7.70
CA GLU A 163 17.41 18.94 -8.40
C GLU A 163 16.36 19.94 -8.88
N ARG A 164 15.23 19.46 -9.43
CA ARG A 164 14.10 20.31 -9.84
C ARG A 164 13.45 21.00 -8.64
N ALA A 165 13.26 20.29 -7.53
CA ALA A 165 12.72 20.86 -6.30
C ALA A 165 13.67 21.92 -5.70
N ASN A 166 14.99 21.70 -5.77
CA ASN A 166 16.00 22.62 -5.27
C ASN A 166 16.05 23.92 -6.08
N ALA A 167 15.83 23.88 -7.40
CA ALA A 167 15.67 25.09 -8.20
C ALA A 167 14.48 25.94 -7.72
N ILE A 168 13.38 25.30 -7.31
CA ILE A 168 12.25 26.00 -6.70
C ILE A 168 12.66 26.56 -5.34
N LEU A 169 13.09 25.72 -4.40
CA LEU A 169 13.40 26.11 -3.02
C LEU A 169 14.43 27.23 -2.91
N THR A 170 15.52 27.17 -3.68
CA THR A 170 16.56 28.20 -3.68
C THR A 170 16.05 29.53 -4.23
N GLY A 171 15.17 29.52 -5.23
CA GLY A 171 14.46 30.70 -5.70
C GLY A 171 13.59 31.36 -4.62
N LEU A 172 13.17 30.60 -3.61
CA LEU A 172 12.40 31.08 -2.45
C LEU A 172 13.28 31.47 -1.26
N GLY A 173 14.61 31.36 -1.40
CA GLY A 173 15.56 31.56 -0.32
C GLY A 173 15.46 30.50 0.79
N ALA A 174 14.87 29.33 0.51
CA ALA A 174 14.92 28.17 1.40
C ALA A 174 16.22 27.38 1.19
N GLU A 175 16.64 26.64 2.21
CA GLU A 175 17.79 25.73 2.08
C GLU A 175 17.44 24.60 1.08
N PRO A 176 18.36 24.21 0.19
CA PRO A 176 18.15 23.05 -0.68
C PRO A 176 18.01 21.74 0.12
N ILE A 177 17.34 20.78 -0.48
CA ILE A 177 17.25 19.38 -0.06
C ILE A 177 18.57 18.69 -0.37
N ASP A 178 19.12 18.01 0.63
CA ASP A 178 20.23 17.09 0.47
C ASP A 178 19.66 15.66 0.29
N LEU A 179 19.99 15.01 -0.84
CA LEU A 179 19.42 13.69 -1.17
C LEU A 179 19.71 12.63 -0.09
N GLU A 180 20.91 12.63 0.48
CA GLU A 180 21.30 11.60 1.44
C GLU A 180 20.66 11.85 2.81
N ARG A 181 20.80 13.07 3.33
CA ARG A 181 20.32 13.46 4.65
C ARG A 181 18.80 13.55 4.69
N ASP A 182 18.20 14.23 3.70
CA ASP A 182 16.80 14.64 3.76
C ASP A 182 15.86 13.64 3.06
N ILE A 183 16.36 12.73 2.22
CA ILE A 183 15.55 11.68 1.56
C ILE A 183 15.95 10.27 2.02
N VAL A 184 17.20 9.86 1.82
CA VAL A 184 17.66 8.51 2.23
C VAL A 184 17.58 8.34 3.75
N GLY A 185 17.97 9.37 4.51
CA GLY A 185 17.94 9.37 5.98
C GLY A 185 16.57 9.18 6.62
N ARG A 186 15.47 9.39 5.86
CA ARG A 186 14.09 9.26 6.38
C ARG A 186 13.26 8.12 5.80
N SER A 187 13.79 7.36 4.85
CA SER A 187 13.02 6.41 4.02
C SER A 187 13.28 4.94 4.32
N GLN A 188 14.08 4.64 5.35
CA GLN A 188 14.54 3.28 5.63
C GLN A 188 15.24 2.61 4.43
N PHE A 189 15.72 3.38 3.44
CA PHE A 189 16.25 2.84 2.18
C PHE A 189 17.38 1.83 2.41
N ARG A 190 18.28 2.14 3.35
CA ARG A 190 19.41 1.29 3.77
C ARG A 190 18.97 0.02 4.52
N SER A 191 17.73 -0.01 5.00
CA SER A 191 17.11 -1.13 5.73
C SER A 191 16.07 -1.86 4.85
N GLY A 192 16.14 -1.73 3.53
CA GLY A 192 15.23 -2.39 2.59
C GLY A 192 13.97 -1.61 2.24
N GLY A 193 13.77 -0.40 2.78
CA GLY A 193 12.68 0.50 2.39
C GLY A 193 12.89 1.17 1.03
N THR A 194 11.91 1.93 0.57
CA THR A 194 11.94 2.65 -0.72
C THR A 194 11.74 4.16 -0.52
N VAL A 195 12.40 4.95 -1.36
CA VAL A 195 12.14 6.39 -1.46
C VAL A 195 10.93 6.63 -2.35
N THR A 196 10.10 7.63 -2.04
CA THR A 196 8.88 7.92 -2.80
C THR A 196 8.78 9.42 -3.02
N GLU A 197 7.91 9.85 -3.92
CA GLU A 197 7.61 11.27 -4.14
C GLU A 197 7.15 11.94 -2.84
N ARG A 198 6.50 11.20 -1.95
CA ARG A 198 6.09 11.69 -0.62
C ARG A 198 7.28 12.04 0.28
N HIS A 199 8.38 11.29 0.22
CA HIS A 199 9.60 11.66 0.95
C HIS A 199 10.17 13.00 0.47
N LEU A 200 10.20 13.20 -0.86
CA LEU A 200 10.63 14.46 -1.48
C LEU A 200 9.73 15.63 -1.07
N LEU A 201 8.41 15.45 -1.16
CA LEU A 201 7.45 16.48 -0.80
C LEU A 201 7.46 16.79 0.70
N ALA A 202 7.70 15.78 1.55
CA ALA A 202 7.92 15.99 2.98
C ALA A 202 9.20 16.78 3.26
N ALA A 203 10.30 16.48 2.56
CA ALA A 203 11.55 17.22 2.70
C ALA A 203 11.37 18.68 2.24
N MET A 204 10.67 18.89 1.12
CA MET A 204 10.30 20.23 0.65
C MET A 204 9.46 20.98 1.68
N ALA A 205 8.46 20.32 2.26
CA ALA A 205 7.65 20.89 3.34
C ALA A 205 8.52 21.30 4.55
N ASP A 206 9.44 20.46 5.00
CA ASP A 206 10.33 20.77 6.11
C ASP A 206 11.25 21.97 5.82
N LYS A 207 11.75 22.11 4.59
CA LYS A 207 12.55 23.28 4.18
C LYS A 207 11.75 24.57 4.21
N LEU A 208 10.49 24.54 3.78
CA LEU A 208 9.61 25.72 3.83
C LEU A 208 9.20 26.06 5.27
N ILE A 209 8.93 25.07 6.11
CA ILE A 209 8.68 25.28 7.55
C ILE A 209 9.90 25.91 8.22
N ALA A 210 11.11 25.44 7.91
CA ALA A 210 12.34 26.03 8.43
C ALA A 210 12.54 27.49 7.96
N ARG A 211 12.15 27.79 6.71
CA ARG A 211 12.29 29.12 6.11
C ARG A 211 11.28 30.14 6.62
N PHE A 212 10.02 29.76 6.77
CA PHE A 212 8.93 30.67 7.12
C PHE A 212 8.49 30.59 8.59
N GLY A 213 8.97 29.59 9.32
CA GLY A 213 8.54 29.29 10.68
C GLY A 213 7.22 28.53 10.72
N ARG A 214 6.73 28.26 11.93
CA ARG A 214 5.43 27.62 12.17
C ARG A 214 4.34 28.68 12.33
N GLY A 215 3.09 28.29 12.11
CA GLY A 215 1.92 29.13 12.33
C GLY A 215 1.70 30.14 11.21
N GLN A 216 1.21 31.34 11.54
CA GLN A 216 0.80 32.33 10.55
C GLN A 216 1.92 32.73 9.57
N GLY A 217 3.18 32.76 10.02
CA GLY A 217 4.32 33.05 9.15
C GLY A 217 4.47 32.07 7.97
N LEU A 218 4.14 30.79 8.18
CA LEU A 218 4.11 29.79 7.10
C LEU A 218 3.05 30.13 6.07
N VAL A 219 1.84 30.43 6.54
CA VAL A 219 0.69 30.75 5.68
C VAL A 219 0.96 32.00 4.85
N ASP A 220 1.50 33.05 5.48
CA ASP A 220 1.84 34.30 4.80
C ASP A 220 2.96 34.08 3.78
N GLY A 221 4.00 33.32 4.17
CA GLY A 221 5.08 32.93 3.27
C GLY A 221 4.56 32.18 2.04
N LEU A 222 3.70 31.18 2.21
CA LEU A 222 3.09 30.45 1.08
C LEU A 222 2.20 31.35 0.21
N ALA A 223 1.51 32.32 0.78
CA ALA A 223 0.71 33.28 0.03
C ALA A 223 1.58 34.23 -0.81
N GLU A 224 2.74 34.66 -0.31
CA GLU A 224 3.73 35.43 -1.07
C GLU A 224 4.26 34.66 -2.29
N LEU A 225 4.27 33.33 -2.22
CA LEU A 225 4.60 32.45 -3.35
C LEU A 225 3.47 32.30 -4.37
N GLY A 226 2.31 32.91 -4.12
CA GLY A 226 1.13 32.81 -4.96
C GLY A 226 0.29 31.55 -4.74
N LEU A 227 0.50 30.80 -3.66
CA LEU A 227 -0.33 29.64 -3.34
C LEU A 227 -1.66 30.10 -2.74
N ASN A 228 -2.76 29.60 -3.32
CA ASN A 228 -4.10 29.84 -2.81
C ASN A 228 -4.55 28.66 -1.95
N LEU A 229 -4.42 28.81 -0.63
CA LEU A 229 -4.82 27.79 0.33
C LEU A 229 -6.32 27.87 0.65
N ALA A 230 -7.00 26.73 0.60
CA ALA A 230 -8.35 26.60 1.13
C ALA A 230 -8.39 26.90 2.64
N ASP A 231 -9.51 27.43 3.15
CA ASP A 231 -9.64 27.90 4.54
C ASP A 231 -9.26 26.84 5.58
N LYS A 232 -9.68 25.60 5.35
CA LYS A 232 -9.36 24.45 6.22
C LYS A 232 -7.85 24.19 6.28
N VAL A 233 -7.17 24.20 5.13
CA VAL A 233 -5.72 24.01 5.04
C VAL A 233 -5.00 25.17 5.70
N ARG A 234 -5.45 26.41 5.45
CA ARG A 234 -4.92 27.62 6.10
C ARG A 234 -5.00 27.49 7.63
N ALA A 235 -6.15 27.10 8.18
CA ALA A 235 -6.33 26.91 9.61
C ALA A 235 -5.34 25.88 10.18
N GLN A 236 -5.20 24.72 9.51
CA GLN A 236 -4.27 23.66 9.93
C GLN A 236 -2.80 24.09 9.89
N LEU A 237 -2.38 24.84 8.86
CA LEU A 237 -1.00 25.30 8.73
C LEU A 237 -0.67 26.47 9.66
N SER A 238 -1.68 27.28 10.02
CA SER A 238 -1.54 28.40 10.97
C SER A 238 -1.49 27.99 12.44
N ASP A 239 -1.85 26.73 12.75
CA ASP A 239 -1.77 26.17 14.10
C ASP A 239 -0.31 25.82 14.45
N VAL A 240 0.24 26.57 15.41
CA VAL A 240 1.63 26.41 15.89
C VAL A 240 1.84 25.03 16.54
N ASP A 241 0.81 24.48 17.17
CA ASP A 241 0.87 23.23 17.94
C ASP A 241 0.52 22.00 17.09
N ASN A 242 0.26 22.18 15.78
CA ASN A 242 -0.11 21.10 14.87
C ASN A 242 0.97 20.01 14.81
N PRO A 243 0.74 18.80 15.34
CA PRO A 243 1.72 17.72 15.33
C PRO A 243 1.87 17.05 13.95
N HIS A 244 1.00 17.40 12.99
CA HIS A 244 0.96 16.82 11.65
C HIS A 244 1.38 17.82 10.57
N LEU A 245 1.99 18.95 10.96
CA LEU A 245 2.29 20.07 10.07
C LEU A 245 3.01 19.66 8.77
N THR A 246 4.05 18.81 8.86
CA THR A 246 4.79 18.34 7.67
C THR A 246 3.89 17.53 6.72
N PHE A 247 3.00 16.66 7.25
CA PHE A 247 2.09 15.87 6.43
C PHE A 247 0.99 16.74 5.79
N ASP A 248 0.48 17.74 6.52
CA ASP A 248 -0.52 18.67 5.99
C ASP A 248 0.09 19.53 4.88
N LEU A 249 1.30 20.07 5.09
CA LEU A 249 2.00 20.87 4.10
C LEU A 249 2.44 20.02 2.88
N LEU A 250 2.84 18.76 3.08
CA LEU A 250 3.11 17.82 1.99
C LEU A 250 1.92 17.74 1.03
N GLY A 251 0.69 17.67 1.55
CA GLY A 251 -0.53 17.66 0.73
C GLY A 251 -0.63 18.87 -0.20
N VAL A 252 -0.26 20.06 0.31
CA VAL A 252 -0.17 21.29 -0.49
C VAL A 252 0.96 21.19 -1.52
N MET A 253 2.14 20.72 -1.12
CA MET A 253 3.27 20.57 -2.04
C MET A 253 2.94 19.63 -3.20
N LYS A 254 2.21 18.55 -2.91
CA LYS A 254 1.74 17.62 -3.93
C LYS A 254 0.86 18.33 -4.96
N ALA A 255 -0.12 19.11 -4.50
CA ALA A 255 -1.07 19.78 -5.38
C ALA A 255 -0.42 20.87 -6.25
N GLU A 256 0.57 21.59 -5.73
CA GLU A 256 1.10 22.81 -6.37
C GLU A 256 2.42 22.62 -7.13
N PHE A 257 3.21 21.61 -6.74
CA PHE A 257 4.58 21.45 -7.23
C PHE A 257 4.89 20.08 -7.84
N LEU A 258 4.12 19.02 -7.56
CA LEU A 258 4.46 17.68 -8.05
C LEU A 258 4.61 17.65 -9.57
N GLU A 259 3.65 18.21 -10.32
CA GLU A 259 3.68 18.25 -11.79
C GLU A 259 4.96 18.91 -12.35
N LYS A 260 5.48 19.94 -11.66
CA LYS A 260 6.68 20.68 -12.10
C LYS A 260 7.97 19.90 -11.88
N ILE A 261 8.00 19.03 -10.87
CA ILE A 261 9.20 18.28 -10.49
C ILE A 261 9.15 16.83 -10.96
N TYR A 262 7.99 16.33 -11.37
CA TYR A 262 7.78 14.92 -11.70
C TYR A 262 8.64 14.47 -12.88
N VAL A 263 9.37 13.37 -12.68
CA VAL A 263 10.09 12.65 -13.73
C VAL A 263 9.32 11.36 -13.99
N VAL A 264 8.90 11.15 -15.23
CA VAL A 264 8.21 9.93 -15.65
C VAL A 264 9.15 8.73 -15.43
N PRO A 265 8.71 7.67 -14.72
CA PRO A 265 9.54 6.51 -14.45
C PRO A 265 9.79 5.69 -15.73
N ALA A 266 11.06 5.44 -16.05
CA ALA A 266 11.43 4.61 -17.19
C ALA A 266 11.22 3.11 -16.90
N ARG A 267 11.16 2.31 -17.96
CA ARG A 267 11.03 0.85 -17.87
C ARG A 267 12.30 0.21 -17.29
N THR A 268 12.17 -0.92 -16.62
CA THR A 268 13.31 -1.69 -16.09
C THR A 268 14.31 -2.11 -17.18
N GLN A 269 13.81 -2.52 -18.35
CA GLN A 269 14.64 -2.82 -19.52
C GLN A 269 15.52 -1.64 -19.99
N ASP A 270 15.10 -0.40 -19.69
CA ASP A 270 15.80 0.84 -20.04
C ASP A 270 16.60 1.40 -18.83
N GLY A 271 16.80 0.59 -17.79
CA GLY A 271 17.51 0.96 -16.56
C GLY A 271 16.68 1.76 -15.54
N GLY A 272 15.37 1.85 -15.76
CA GLY A 272 14.40 2.52 -14.90
C GLY A 272 13.82 1.65 -13.78
N GLU A 273 12.82 2.20 -13.09
CA GLU A 273 12.19 1.58 -11.90
C GLU A 273 10.93 0.75 -12.23
N CYS A 274 10.41 0.82 -13.46
CA CYS A 274 9.04 0.37 -13.74
C CYS A 274 9.05 -0.93 -14.58
N PRO A 275 8.86 -2.11 -13.98
CA PRO A 275 8.67 -3.35 -14.75
C PRO A 275 7.33 -3.33 -15.50
N SER A 276 7.14 -4.28 -16.41
CA SER A 276 5.82 -4.59 -16.96
C SER A 276 4.95 -5.37 -15.96
N MET A 277 3.63 -5.27 -16.11
CA MET A 277 2.68 -6.01 -15.28
C MET A 277 2.88 -7.53 -15.41
N ALA A 278 3.18 -8.01 -16.63
CA ALA A 278 3.46 -9.42 -16.88
C ALA A 278 4.70 -9.93 -16.11
N GLU A 279 5.78 -9.15 -16.05
CA GLU A 279 6.98 -9.50 -15.29
C GLU A 279 6.68 -9.62 -13.79
N VAL A 280 5.92 -8.67 -13.23
CA VAL A 280 5.54 -8.71 -11.81
C VAL A 280 4.60 -9.88 -11.51
N ILE A 281 3.61 -10.17 -12.37
CA ILE A 281 2.72 -11.33 -12.22
C ILE A 281 3.52 -12.63 -12.22
N ALA A 282 4.46 -12.79 -13.16
CA ALA A 282 5.31 -13.96 -13.25
C ALA A 282 6.18 -14.13 -11.98
N PHE A 283 6.79 -13.03 -11.52
CA PHE A 283 7.58 -13.03 -10.29
C PHE A 283 6.73 -13.40 -9.07
N ALA A 284 5.57 -12.75 -8.87
CA ALA A 284 4.67 -13.01 -7.76
C ALA A 284 4.26 -14.49 -7.68
N LYS A 285 3.88 -15.08 -8.82
CA LYS A 285 3.54 -16.51 -8.91
C LYS A 285 4.72 -17.41 -8.55
N SER A 286 5.95 -17.05 -8.94
CA SER A 286 7.16 -17.84 -8.64
C SER A 286 7.49 -17.92 -7.14
N VAL A 287 7.09 -16.91 -6.38
CA VAL A 287 7.26 -16.86 -4.91
C VAL A 287 6.00 -17.25 -4.15
N GLY A 288 4.97 -17.72 -4.85
CA GLY A 288 3.69 -18.12 -4.26
C GLY A 288 2.90 -16.97 -3.64
N ALA A 289 3.11 -15.73 -4.10
CA ALA A 289 2.32 -14.57 -3.70
C ALA A 289 1.18 -14.29 -4.70
N ILE A 290 0.23 -13.45 -4.29
CA ILE A 290 -0.97 -13.11 -5.07
C ILE A 290 -0.81 -11.69 -5.64
N PRO A 291 -0.58 -11.53 -6.96
CA PRO A 291 -0.66 -10.22 -7.60
C PRO A 291 -2.12 -9.75 -7.68
N CYS A 292 -2.37 -8.49 -7.37
CA CYS A 292 -3.69 -7.86 -7.43
C CYS A 292 -3.61 -6.51 -8.15
N TYR A 293 -4.48 -6.28 -9.13
CA TYR A 293 -4.66 -4.94 -9.71
C TYR A 293 -5.35 -4.03 -8.69
N ALA A 294 -4.86 -2.80 -8.48
CA ALA A 294 -5.41 -1.88 -7.48
C ALA A 294 -6.43 -0.90 -8.09
N TYR A 295 -7.70 -1.29 -8.18
CA TYR A 295 -8.73 -0.42 -8.73
C TYR A 295 -8.91 0.86 -7.90
N LEU A 296 -8.87 2.02 -8.57
CA LEU A 296 -9.07 3.32 -7.95
C LEU A 296 -10.50 3.83 -8.16
N GLY A 297 -10.99 3.81 -9.40
CA GLY A 297 -12.33 4.28 -9.79
C GLY A 297 -12.43 5.80 -9.91
N ASP A 298 -13.42 6.26 -10.68
CA ASP A 298 -13.64 7.68 -10.92
C ASP A 298 -13.99 8.44 -9.63
N VAL A 299 -13.50 9.67 -9.52
CA VAL A 299 -13.87 10.60 -8.46
C VAL A 299 -14.82 11.63 -9.04
N THR A 300 -16.10 11.57 -8.67
CA THR A 300 -17.13 12.52 -9.18
C THR A 300 -17.37 13.70 -8.23
N ALA A 301 -17.27 13.46 -6.91
CA ALA A 301 -17.22 14.49 -5.87
C ALA A 301 -16.54 13.93 -4.61
N SER A 302 -15.56 14.64 -4.04
CA SER A 302 -15.00 14.25 -2.74
C SER A 302 -16.05 14.44 -1.63
N PRO A 303 -16.30 13.45 -0.75
CA PRO A 303 -17.09 13.64 0.46
C PRO A 303 -16.60 14.80 1.35
N THR A 304 -15.32 15.20 1.19
CA THR A 304 -14.70 16.31 1.94
C THR A 304 -14.66 17.64 1.18
N GLY A 305 -15.13 17.71 -0.07
CA GLY A 305 -15.11 18.93 -0.90
C GLY A 305 -13.75 19.35 -1.48
N ASP A 306 -12.67 18.61 -1.17
CA ASP A 306 -11.29 19.05 -1.44
C ASP A 306 -10.64 18.41 -2.71
N LYS A 307 -11.29 17.46 -3.40
CA LYS A 307 -10.71 16.83 -4.62
C LYS A 307 -11.49 17.23 -5.88
N LYS A 308 -10.74 17.56 -6.94
CA LYS A 308 -11.29 17.76 -8.29
C LYS A 308 -11.90 16.45 -8.79
N ALA A 309 -12.98 16.55 -9.56
CA ALA A 309 -13.49 15.40 -10.27
C ALA A 309 -12.41 14.90 -11.24
N GLU A 310 -12.20 13.59 -11.28
CA GLU A 310 -11.12 12.96 -12.03
C GLU A 310 -11.56 11.59 -12.55
N LYS A 311 -11.21 11.32 -13.80
CA LYS A 311 -11.56 10.10 -14.53
C LYS A 311 -10.38 9.11 -14.50
N PHE A 312 -10.71 7.85 -14.27
CA PHE A 312 -9.81 6.70 -14.21
C PHE A 312 -10.46 5.54 -14.97
N GLU A 313 -10.65 4.37 -14.34
CA GLU A 313 -10.95 3.13 -15.03
C GLU A 313 -12.43 2.91 -15.43
N ASP A 314 -13.38 3.66 -14.86
CA ASP A 314 -14.81 3.30 -14.91
C ASP A 314 -15.39 3.24 -16.33
N ASP A 315 -14.86 4.04 -17.26
CA ASP A 315 -15.34 4.09 -18.64
C ASP A 315 -14.83 2.91 -19.51
N PHE A 316 -13.90 2.10 -19.01
CA PHE A 316 -13.28 0.99 -19.75
C PHE A 316 -13.07 -0.29 -18.92
N LEU A 317 -13.88 -0.50 -17.87
CA LEU A 317 -13.73 -1.67 -16.97
C LEU A 317 -13.80 -3.02 -17.70
N GLU A 318 -14.64 -3.19 -18.70
CA GLU A 318 -14.75 -4.45 -19.45
C GLU A 318 -13.46 -4.74 -20.24
N GLU A 319 -12.86 -3.71 -20.86
CA GLU A 319 -11.56 -3.80 -21.53
C GLU A 319 -10.44 -4.10 -20.51
N LEU A 320 -10.46 -3.43 -19.35
CA LEU A 320 -9.53 -3.68 -18.25
C LEU A 320 -9.60 -5.13 -17.76
N PHE A 321 -10.78 -5.66 -17.43
CA PHE A 321 -10.91 -7.03 -16.90
C PHE A 321 -10.55 -8.10 -17.93
N SER A 322 -10.89 -7.87 -19.21
CA SER A 322 -10.42 -8.71 -20.31
C SER A 322 -8.88 -8.76 -20.36
N GLU A 323 -8.25 -7.61 -20.22
CA GLU A 323 -6.80 -7.48 -20.24
C GLU A 323 -6.12 -8.09 -18.99
N LEU A 324 -6.69 -7.87 -17.81
CA LEU A 324 -6.23 -8.50 -16.56
C LEU A 324 -6.28 -10.03 -16.66
N ARG A 325 -7.34 -10.59 -17.26
CA ARG A 325 -7.44 -12.03 -17.51
C ARG A 325 -6.40 -12.52 -18.52
N ARG A 326 -6.15 -11.78 -19.61
CA ARG A 326 -5.10 -12.11 -20.59
C ARG A 326 -3.72 -12.18 -19.92
N LEU A 327 -3.41 -11.21 -19.06
CA LEU A 327 -2.17 -11.15 -18.28
C LEU A 327 -2.11 -12.21 -17.16
N GLY A 328 -3.23 -12.87 -16.86
CA GLY A 328 -3.33 -13.89 -15.82
C GLY A 328 -3.33 -13.32 -14.40
N MET A 329 -3.89 -12.13 -14.21
CA MET A 329 -4.12 -11.51 -12.90
C MET A 329 -5.19 -12.31 -12.12
N PRO A 330 -4.88 -12.83 -10.93
CA PRO A 330 -5.82 -13.65 -10.15
C PRO A 330 -6.72 -12.84 -9.21
N ALA A 331 -6.42 -11.56 -8.98
CA ALA A 331 -7.09 -10.76 -7.96
C ALA A 331 -7.20 -9.28 -8.33
N ILE A 332 -8.18 -8.62 -7.72
CA ILE A 332 -8.38 -7.18 -7.75
C ILE A 332 -8.49 -6.67 -6.32
N THR A 333 -7.84 -5.55 -6.03
CA THR A 333 -7.92 -4.88 -4.73
C THR A 333 -8.53 -3.50 -4.90
N TYR A 334 -9.38 -3.09 -3.96
CA TYR A 334 -10.01 -1.77 -3.96
C TYR A 334 -10.27 -1.28 -2.54
N MET A 335 -10.73 -0.04 -2.41
CA MET A 335 -10.80 0.67 -1.13
C MET A 335 -12.25 1.09 -0.87
N PRO A 336 -13.05 0.28 -0.14
CA PRO A 336 -14.46 0.57 0.09
C PRO A 336 -14.79 2.00 0.54
N PRO A 337 -13.98 2.69 1.39
CA PRO A 337 -14.24 4.09 1.76
C PRO A 337 -14.08 5.11 0.61
N ARG A 338 -13.45 4.71 -0.50
CA ARG A 338 -13.17 5.56 -1.67
C ARG A 338 -14.07 5.25 -2.87
N ASN A 339 -14.76 4.10 -2.86
CA ASN A 339 -15.57 3.64 -3.97
C ASN A 339 -17.07 3.75 -3.65
N THR A 340 -17.88 4.16 -4.64
CA THR A 340 -19.34 4.18 -4.47
C THR A 340 -19.91 2.76 -4.43
N ALA A 341 -21.15 2.62 -3.95
CA ALA A 341 -21.84 1.33 -3.94
C ALA A 341 -21.99 0.76 -5.37
N GLU A 342 -22.24 1.64 -6.36
CA GLU A 342 -22.36 1.26 -7.76
C GLU A 342 -21.03 0.79 -8.35
N GLN A 343 -19.91 1.49 -8.05
CA GLN A 343 -18.57 1.06 -8.43
C GLN A 343 -18.26 -0.32 -7.86
N MET A 344 -18.44 -0.52 -6.55
CA MET A 344 -18.18 -1.80 -5.90
C MET A 344 -19.05 -2.93 -6.47
N ALA A 345 -20.34 -2.68 -6.73
CA ALA A 345 -21.22 -3.69 -7.33
C ALA A 345 -20.78 -4.09 -8.75
N ARG A 346 -20.30 -3.14 -9.55
CA ARG A 346 -19.78 -3.41 -10.90
C ARG A 346 -18.47 -4.20 -10.85
N ILE A 347 -17.56 -3.84 -9.95
CA ILE A 347 -16.32 -4.58 -9.72
C ILE A 347 -16.60 -6.01 -9.27
N ALA A 348 -17.51 -6.22 -8.31
CA ALA A 348 -17.88 -7.56 -7.84
C ALA A 348 -18.49 -8.43 -8.94
N ALA A 349 -19.35 -7.85 -9.79
CA ALA A 349 -19.91 -8.56 -10.94
C ALA A 349 -18.83 -9.01 -11.93
N LEU A 350 -17.89 -8.11 -12.27
CA LEU A 350 -16.78 -8.42 -13.17
C LEU A 350 -15.79 -9.40 -12.53
N ALA A 351 -15.49 -9.27 -11.24
CA ALA A 351 -14.63 -10.21 -10.52
C ALA A 351 -15.22 -11.62 -10.54
N ALA A 352 -16.53 -11.76 -10.33
CA ALA A 352 -17.23 -13.04 -10.45
C ALA A 352 -17.21 -13.62 -11.88
N GLU A 353 -17.40 -12.78 -12.90
CA GLU A 353 -17.38 -13.21 -14.31
C GLU A 353 -15.99 -13.69 -14.75
N TYR A 354 -14.94 -12.97 -14.35
CA TYR A 354 -13.57 -13.25 -14.77
C TYR A 354 -12.80 -14.15 -13.81
N GLY A 355 -13.37 -14.47 -12.63
CA GLY A 355 -12.79 -15.37 -11.63
C GLY A 355 -11.66 -14.74 -10.83
N LEU A 356 -11.77 -13.46 -10.49
CA LEU A 356 -10.78 -12.72 -9.69
C LEU A 356 -11.17 -12.76 -8.21
N LEU A 357 -10.18 -12.94 -7.33
CA LEU A 357 -10.34 -12.72 -5.89
C LEU A 357 -10.47 -11.21 -5.62
N GLU A 358 -11.44 -10.84 -4.80
CA GLU A 358 -11.63 -9.46 -4.35
C GLU A 358 -10.90 -9.26 -3.02
N VAL A 359 -10.07 -8.22 -2.95
CA VAL A 359 -9.26 -7.86 -1.78
C VAL A 359 -9.60 -6.43 -1.36
N SER A 360 -9.56 -6.15 -0.06
CA SER A 360 -9.85 -4.81 0.46
C SER A 360 -8.72 -4.24 1.33
N GLY A 361 -8.63 -2.92 1.33
CA GLY A 361 -7.74 -2.15 2.20
C GLY A 361 -8.05 -0.66 2.16
N VAL A 362 -7.43 0.13 3.03
CA VAL A 362 -7.75 1.57 3.19
C VAL A 362 -6.67 2.50 2.64
N ASP A 363 -5.46 1.97 2.36
CA ASP A 363 -4.27 2.72 1.96
C ASP A 363 -3.93 3.81 2.99
N ILE A 364 -3.54 3.33 4.18
CA ILE A 364 -3.15 4.17 5.32
C ILE A 364 -1.71 4.63 5.15
N ASN A 365 -1.51 5.96 5.10
CA ASN A 365 -0.21 6.59 4.86
C ASN A 365 -0.08 8.03 5.42
N THR A 366 -1.08 8.53 6.14
CA THR A 366 -1.05 9.84 6.84
C THR A 366 -1.64 9.73 8.25
N PRO A 367 -1.15 10.50 9.24
CA PRO A 367 -1.59 10.38 10.64
C PRO A 367 -3.05 10.77 10.87
N ARG A 368 -3.68 11.46 9.92
CA ARG A 368 -5.10 11.87 10.00
C ARG A 368 -6.09 10.81 9.48
N GLN A 369 -5.61 9.73 8.86
CA GLN A 369 -6.47 8.63 8.42
C GLN A 369 -6.90 7.75 9.60
N GLN A 370 -8.11 7.23 9.52
CA GLN A 370 -8.61 6.25 10.48
C GLN A 370 -8.32 4.85 9.96
N PHE A 371 -8.02 3.92 10.87
CA PHE A 371 -7.76 2.51 10.53
C PHE A 371 -9.04 1.70 10.31
N ASN A 372 -10.16 2.15 10.86
CA ASN A 372 -11.45 1.49 10.68
C ASN A 372 -11.95 1.63 9.24
N CYS A 373 -12.77 0.67 8.83
CA CYS A 373 -13.49 0.67 7.57
C CYS A 373 -14.88 0.09 7.83
N ALA A 374 -15.78 0.93 8.34
CA ALA A 374 -17.13 0.54 8.73
C ALA A 374 -17.92 -0.06 7.56
N GLU A 375 -17.55 0.28 6.32
CA GLU A 375 -18.09 -0.33 5.11
C GLU A 375 -17.94 -1.85 5.12
N LEU A 376 -16.84 -2.41 5.62
CA LEU A 376 -16.61 -3.87 5.66
C LEU A 376 -17.53 -4.61 6.64
N GLN A 377 -18.26 -3.90 7.51
CA GLN A 377 -19.29 -4.51 8.35
C GLN A 377 -20.62 -4.73 7.62
N ARG A 378 -20.78 -4.16 6.42
CA ARG A 378 -22.01 -4.30 5.62
C ARG A 378 -22.13 -5.74 5.09
N PRO A 379 -23.30 -6.40 5.22
CA PRO A 379 -23.47 -7.79 4.79
C PRO A 379 -23.10 -8.08 3.34
N GLU A 380 -23.37 -7.14 2.43
CA GLU A 380 -23.03 -7.27 1.01
C GLU A 380 -21.52 -7.25 0.72
N LEU A 381 -20.71 -6.76 1.67
CA LEU A 381 -19.24 -6.75 1.61
C LEU A 381 -18.59 -7.85 2.47
N ALA A 382 -19.37 -8.77 3.05
CA ALA A 382 -18.85 -9.82 3.91
C ALA A 382 -17.80 -10.72 3.22
N HIS A 383 -17.97 -10.94 1.91
CA HIS A 383 -17.04 -11.71 1.08
C HIS A 383 -15.60 -11.14 1.10
N LEU A 384 -15.42 -9.84 1.31
CA LEU A 384 -14.09 -9.23 1.44
C LEU A 384 -13.38 -9.65 2.72
N ASN A 385 -14.10 -9.84 3.82
CA ASN A 385 -13.50 -10.35 5.06
C ASN A 385 -13.15 -11.84 4.92
N ASP A 386 -13.99 -12.63 4.24
CA ASP A 386 -13.71 -14.04 3.95
C ASP A 386 -12.47 -14.19 3.06
N ALA A 387 -12.36 -13.35 2.02
CA ALA A 387 -11.19 -13.26 1.14
C ALA A 387 -9.93 -12.90 1.92
N THR A 388 -10.00 -11.91 2.82
CA THR A 388 -8.86 -11.55 3.68
C THR A 388 -8.41 -12.74 4.54
N TRP A 389 -9.33 -13.45 5.20
CA TRP A 389 -8.96 -14.62 5.98
C TRP A 389 -8.37 -15.73 5.10
N ALA A 390 -8.85 -15.88 3.87
CA ALA A 390 -8.27 -16.82 2.92
C ALA A 390 -6.82 -16.45 2.55
N MET A 391 -6.51 -15.16 2.45
CA MET A 391 -5.14 -14.67 2.23
C MET A 391 -4.24 -14.91 3.46
N VAL A 392 -4.77 -14.76 4.68
CA VAL A 392 -4.04 -15.12 5.91
C VAL A 392 -3.64 -16.60 5.88
N ALA A 393 -4.61 -17.48 5.58
CA ALA A 393 -4.33 -18.91 5.46
C ALA A 393 -3.32 -19.21 4.36
N HIS A 394 -3.49 -18.59 3.19
CA HIS A 394 -2.59 -18.73 2.06
C HIS A 394 -1.15 -18.39 2.44
N GLU A 395 -0.89 -17.25 3.08
CA GLU A 395 0.47 -16.85 3.49
C GLU A 395 1.08 -17.89 4.44
N LEU A 396 0.29 -18.38 5.41
CA LEU A 396 0.74 -19.36 6.40
C LEU A 396 1.05 -20.74 5.80
N VAL A 397 0.17 -21.29 4.96
CA VAL A 397 0.36 -22.66 4.43
C VAL A 397 1.34 -22.69 3.25
N SER A 398 1.41 -21.60 2.47
CA SER A 398 2.39 -21.47 1.40
C SER A 398 3.80 -21.33 1.94
N ASP A 399 3.97 -20.88 3.19
CA ASP A 399 5.26 -20.86 3.88
C ASP A 399 5.81 -22.27 4.16
N VAL A 400 4.92 -23.25 4.31
CA VAL A 400 5.28 -24.66 4.45
C VAL A 400 5.62 -25.27 3.08
N ASP A 401 4.76 -25.03 2.09
CA ASP A 401 4.89 -25.56 0.74
C ASP A 401 4.07 -24.71 -0.24
N LEU A 402 4.72 -24.12 -1.25
CA LEU A 402 4.08 -23.24 -2.23
C LEU A 402 2.93 -23.92 -2.99
N SER A 403 2.95 -25.26 -3.11
CA SER A 403 1.86 -26.01 -3.75
C SER A 403 0.55 -25.98 -2.96
N LEU A 404 0.59 -25.57 -1.70
CA LEU A 404 -0.58 -25.41 -0.84
C LEU A 404 -1.21 -24.02 -0.93
N GLY A 405 -0.72 -23.13 -1.80
CA GLY A 405 -1.26 -21.79 -1.91
C GLY A 405 -2.66 -21.74 -2.52
N LEU A 406 -3.42 -20.69 -2.18
CA LEU A 406 -4.80 -20.49 -2.64
C LEU A 406 -4.92 -20.60 -4.15
N PHE A 407 -3.92 -20.15 -4.91
CA PHE A 407 -3.87 -20.14 -6.38
C PHE A 407 -2.88 -21.15 -6.99
N ALA A 408 -2.33 -22.08 -6.20
CA ALA A 408 -1.40 -23.08 -6.71
C ALA A 408 -2.10 -23.97 -7.77
N PRO A 409 -1.52 -24.13 -8.99
CA PRO A 409 -2.18 -24.87 -10.08
C PRO A 409 -2.47 -26.33 -9.77
N GLU A 410 -1.59 -26.97 -8.99
CA GLU A 410 -1.70 -28.38 -8.59
C GLU A 410 -2.04 -28.51 -7.10
N GLY A 411 -2.56 -27.44 -6.48
CA GLY A 411 -2.92 -27.45 -5.07
C GLY A 411 -4.12 -28.35 -4.77
N PRO A 412 -4.29 -28.83 -3.52
CA PRO A 412 -5.34 -29.78 -3.16
C PRO A 412 -6.76 -29.35 -3.58
N LEU A 413 -7.04 -28.04 -3.47
CA LEU A 413 -8.34 -27.47 -3.78
C LEU A 413 -8.41 -26.80 -5.18
N ALA A 414 -7.41 -26.99 -6.04
CA ALA A 414 -7.31 -26.27 -7.32
C ALA A 414 -8.48 -26.55 -8.27
N GLY A 415 -9.09 -27.74 -8.17
CA GLY A 415 -10.25 -28.13 -8.97
C GLY A 415 -11.60 -27.55 -8.51
N LEU A 416 -11.65 -26.90 -7.34
CA LEU A 416 -12.88 -26.32 -6.79
C LEU A 416 -13.11 -24.90 -7.33
N PRO A 417 -14.37 -24.42 -7.38
CA PRO A 417 -14.68 -23.02 -7.65
C PRO A 417 -13.93 -22.08 -6.70
N LEU A 418 -13.53 -20.89 -7.18
CA LEU A 418 -12.78 -19.92 -6.37
C LEU A 418 -13.50 -19.55 -5.07
N THR A 419 -14.82 -19.37 -5.13
CA THR A 419 -15.65 -19.07 -3.94
C THR A 419 -15.58 -20.15 -2.87
N GLU A 420 -15.56 -21.44 -3.26
CA GLU A 420 -15.41 -22.54 -2.31
C GLU A 420 -14.00 -22.59 -1.72
N ARG A 421 -12.97 -22.36 -2.56
CA ARG A 421 -11.58 -22.26 -2.10
C ARG A 421 -11.43 -21.16 -1.06
N VAL A 422 -11.93 -19.95 -1.36
CA VAL A 422 -11.90 -18.81 -0.43
C VAL A 422 -12.56 -19.17 0.90
N GLY A 423 -13.75 -19.79 0.89
CA GLY A 423 -14.40 -20.22 2.13
C GLY A 423 -13.58 -21.22 2.95
N ARG A 424 -12.94 -22.20 2.30
CA ARG A 424 -12.10 -23.21 2.96
C ARG A 424 -10.85 -22.58 3.58
N TYR A 425 -10.11 -21.79 2.81
CA TYR A 425 -8.93 -21.09 3.30
C TYR A 425 -9.32 -20.07 4.39
N GLY A 426 -10.42 -19.35 4.23
CA GLY A 426 -10.90 -18.39 5.22
C GLY A 426 -11.16 -19.02 6.59
N ALA A 427 -11.83 -20.18 6.62
CA ALA A 427 -12.04 -20.93 7.85
C ALA A 427 -10.72 -21.37 8.51
N LEU A 428 -9.75 -21.82 7.72
CA LEU A 428 -8.44 -22.23 8.22
C LEU A 428 -7.65 -21.05 8.79
N GLY A 429 -7.62 -19.91 8.09
CA GLY A 429 -6.89 -18.73 8.52
C GLY A 429 -7.38 -18.23 9.87
N LYS A 430 -8.70 -18.18 10.03
CA LYS A 430 -9.33 -17.83 11.31
C LYS A 430 -9.01 -18.86 12.41
N ALA A 431 -9.22 -20.14 12.15
CA ALA A 431 -8.97 -21.20 13.14
C ALA A 431 -7.51 -21.24 13.62
N VAL A 432 -6.55 -20.94 12.73
CA VAL A 432 -5.13 -20.87 13.13
C VAL A 432 -4.86 -19.65 14.02
N VAL A 433 -5.40 -18.48 13.67
CA VAL A 433 -5.20 -17.26 14.46
C VAL A 433 -5.91 -17.33 15.82
N ASP A 434 -7.11 -17.92 15.87
CA ASP A 434 -7.86 -18.15 17.11
C ASP A 434 -7.24 -19.25 17.99
N GLY A 435 -6.20 -19.95 17.51
CA GLY A 435 -5.50 -21.01 18.24
C GLY A 435 -6.25 -22.34 18.29
N GLU A 436 -7.29 -22.51 17.47
CA GLU A 436 -8.05 -23.75 17.33
C GLU A 436 -7.28 -24.81 16.54
N LEU A 437 -6.45 -24.37 15.58
CA LEU A 437 -5.58 -25.22 14.77
C LEU A 437 -4.13 -24.70 14.80
N THR A 438 -3.19 -25.64 14.72
CA THR A 438 -1.82 -25.35 14.30
C THR A 438 -1.74 -25.27 12.77
N VAL A 439 -0.68 -24.64 12.23
CA VAL A 439 -0.43 -24.62 10.79
C VAL A 439 -0.33 -26.04 10.21
N ASP A 440 0.33 -26.98 10.89
CA ASP A 440 0.44 -28.38 10.45
C ASP A 440 -0.91 -29.09 10.37
N GLN A 441 -1.82 -28.80 11.31
CA GLN A 441 -3.19 -29.30 11.25
C GLN A 441 -3.96 -28.68 10.09
N ALA A 442 -3.82 -27.38 9.86
CA ALA A 442 -4.45 -26.71 8.71
C ALA A 442 -3.95 -27.29 7.37
N VAL A 443 -2.65 -27.55 7.23
CA VAL A 443 -2.06 -28.25 6.06
C VAL A 443 -2.64 -29.66 5.90
N THR A 444 -2.80 -30.38 7.00
CA THR A 444 -3.40 -31.73 6.99
C THR A 444 -4.86 -31.68 6.54
N GLU A 445 -5.64 -30.70 6.99
CA GLU A 445 -7.03 -30.50 6.54
C GLU A 445 -7.10 -30.13 5.06
N LEU A 446 -6.22 -29.25 4.56
CA LEU A 446 -6.17 -28.90 3.14
C LEU A 446 -5.92 -30.11 2.25
N ARG A 447 -5.06 -31.05 2.66
CA ARG A 447 -4.72 -32.24 1.88
C ARG A 447 -5.80 -33.33 1.89
N LYS A 448 -6.79 -33.25 2.78
CA LYS A 448 -7.90 -34.21 2.86
C LYS A 448 -9.07 -33.85 1.94
N GLY A 449 -9.28 -32.56 1.71
CA GLY A 449 -10.27 -32.02 0.77
C GLY A 449 -9.73 -32.02 -0.65
#